data_AF-A0A452GNJ1-F1
#
_entry.id   AF-A0A452GNJ1-F1
#
_cell.length_a   1.000
_cell.length_b   1.000
_cell.length_c   1.000
_cell.angle_alpha   90.00
_cell.angle_beta   90.00
_cell.angle_gamma   90.00
#
_symmetry.space_group_name_H-M   'P 1'
#
loop_
_entity.id
_entity.type
_entity.pdbx_description
1 polymer ?
#
loop_
_entity_poly.entity_id
_entity_poly.type
_entity_poly.pdbx_seq_one_letter_code
_entity_poly.pdbx_strand_id
1 'polypeptide(L)'
;SRKWLFNVSPVALCTDEMNKGSLELMKKMSGNFPSQCINERAAFKHTQKVVELSVSQKENAQVAIQEILQEIFNIFSKNLTQNAWDGTSIVRFQSGLHQQIQQLEACLRTQMEKELTNPESEDIQHTTRRVKKYFQGIDAFLKENQYSLCAWEIIRVEIHRCFVLIDKLTRWLSN
;
A
#
# COMPACT_ATOMS: atom_id res chain seq x y z
N SER A 1 19.84 31.10 -13.82
CA SER A 1 19.78 30.56 -12.45
C SER A 1 18.63 29.57 -12.31
N ARG A 2 18.91 28.26 -12.44
CA ARG A 2 17.94 27.17 -12.24
C ARG A 2 17.99 26.71 -10.78
N LYS A 3 17.19 27.34 -9.91
CA LYS A 3 17.14 26.99 -8.48
C LYS A 3 15.78 26.42 -8.04
N TRP A 4 14.90 26.07 -8.98
CA TRP A 4 13.50 25.70 -8.70
C TRP A 4 13.13 24.24 -9.00
N LEU A 5 14.07 23.37 -9.40
CA LEU A 5 13.74 21.99 -9.82
C LEU A 5 14.08 20.90 -8.79
N PHE A 6 14.44 21.24 -7.54
CA PHE A 6 14.98 20.25 -6.59
C PHE A 6 14.17 20.03 -5.29
N ASN A 7 12.96 20.57 -5.16
CA ASN A 7 12.19 20.45 -3.90
C ASN A 7 11.20 19.27 -3.85
N VAL A 8 11.10 18.45 -4.89
CA VAL A 8 10.22 17.27 -4.87
C VAL A 8 11.02 16.07 -4.37
N SER A 9 10.52 15.39 -3.33
CA SER A 9 11.14 14.16 -2.84
C SER A 9 11.24 13.12 -3.99
N PRO A 10 12.40 12.47 -4.19
CA PRO A 10 12.54 11.40 -5.18
C PRO A 10 11.49 10.30 -5.02
N VAL A 11 11.11 9.99 -3.76
CA VAL A 11 10.04 9.03 -3.45
C VAL A 11 8.69 9.50 -4.00
N ALA A 12 8.40 10.80 -3.95
CA ALA A 12 7.15 11.35 -4.47
C ALA A 12 7.07 11.25 -6.01
N LEU A 13 8.19 11.53 -6.69
CA LEU A 13 8.32 11.35 -8.14
C LEU A 13 8.15 9.88 -8.56
N CYS A 14 8.74 8.93 -7.82
CA CYS A 14 8.65 7.52 -8.15
C CYS A 14 7.27 6.90 -7.84
N THR A 15 6.50 7.48 -6.92
CA THR A 15 5.23 6.88 -6.46
C THR A 15 3.98 7.40 -7.19
N ASP A 16 4.00 8.61 -7.76
CA ASP A 16 2.79 9.22 -8.35
C ASP A 16 2.28 8.47 -9.60
N GLU A 17 3.16 8.17 -10.56
CA GLU A 17 2.78 7.48 -11.80
C GLU A 17 2.36 6.02 -11.51
N MET A 18 3.01 5.41 -10.54
CA MET A 18 2.80 4.02 -10.16
C MET A 18 1.49 3.81 -9.39
N ASN A 19 1.16 4.68 -8.44
CA ASN A 19 -0.11 4.62 -7.71
C ASN A 19 -1.32 4.67 -8.64
N LYS A 20 -1.27 5.51 -9.68
CA LYS A 20 -2.34 5.61 -10.69
C LYS A 20 -2.54 4.28 -11.41
N GLY A 21 -1.45 3.65 -11.87
CA GLY A 21 -1.49 2.34 -12.50
C GLY A 21 -2.05 1.23 -11.59
N SER A 22 -1.63 1.21 -10.31
CA SER A 22 -2.16 0.25 -9.32
C SER A 22 -3.66 0.39 -9.09
N LEU A 23 -4.15 1.63 -8.93
CA LEU A 23 -5.58 1.91 -8.76
C LEU A 23 -6.40 1.47 -9.98
N GLU A 24 -5.89 1.69 -11.19
CA GLU A 24 -6.55 1.22 -12.40
C GLU A 24 -6.60 -0.30 -12.51
N LEU A 25 -5.50 -0.99 -12.18
CA LEU A 25 -5.44 -2.45 -12.20
C LEU A 25 -6.41 -3.04 -11.16
N MET A 26 -6.48 -2.49 -9.94
CA MET A 26 -7.44 -2.93 -8.93
C MET A 26 -8.91 -2.78 -9.35
N LYS A 27 -9.24 -1.72 -10.10
CA LYS A 27 -10.58 -1.53 -10.68
C LYS A 27 -10.90 -2.56 -11.77
N LYS A 28 -9.89 -3.05 -12.49
CA LYS A 28 -10.05 -4.04 -13.56
C LYS A 28 -10.09 -5.49 -13.03
N MET A 29 -9.40 -5.78 -11.93
CA MET A 29 -9.32 -7.14 -11.36
C MET A 29 -10.65 -7.69 -10.88
N SER A 30 -11.53 -6.83 -10.38
CA SER A 30 -12.84 -7.22 -9.86
C SER A 30 -13.85 -6.19 -10.27
N GLY A 31 -15.02 -6.66 -10.70
CA GLY A 31 -16.15 -5.82 -11.04
C GLY A 31 -16.78 -5.18 -9.80
N ASN A 32 -18.11 -5.10 -9.82
CA ASN A 32 -18.86 -4.59 -8.69
C ASN A 32 -18.67 -5.50 -7.46
N PHE A 33 -18.61 -4.88 -6.28
CA PHE A 33 -18.53 -5.61 -5.02
C PHE A 33 -19.72 -6.59 -4.92
N PRO A 34 -19.49 -7.90 -4.69
CA PRO A 34 -20.56 -8.87 -4.73
C PRO A 34 -21.58 -8.65 -3.62
N SER A 35 -22.88 -8.67 -3.96
CA SER A 35 -23.95 -8.38 -3.00
C SER A 35 -24.01 -9.41 -1.86
N GLN A 36 -23.64 -10.66 -2.13
CA GLN A 36 -23.54 -11.71 -1.12
C GLN A 36 -22.50 -11.41 -0.02
N CYS A 37 -21.53 -10.54 -0.30
CA CYS A 37 -20.45 -10.20 0.63
C CYS A 37 -20.78 -8.98 1.52
N ILE A 38 -21.95 -8.36 1.35
CA ILE A 38 -22.31 -7.12 2.07
C ILE A 38 -22.38 -7.33 3.58
N ASN A 39 -22.90 -8.48 4.03
CA ASN A 39 -23.03 -8.77 5.46
C ASN A 39 -21.67 -8.99 6.13
N GLU A 40 -20.77 -9.75 5.50
CA GLU A 40 -19.39 -9.94 5.98
C GLU A 40 -18.63 -8.61 6.00
N ARG A 41 -18.83 -7.75 4.99
CA ARG A 41 -18.24 -6.41 4.96
C ARG A 41 -18.71 -5.54 6.12
N ALA A 42 -19.99 -5.66 6.50
CA ALA A 42 -20.52 -4.94 7.65
C ALA A 42 -19.94 -5.47 8.97
N ALA A 43 -19.66 -6.77 9.06
CA ALA A 43 -19.05 -7.43 10.21
C ALA A 43 -17.54 -7.16 10.35
N PHE A 44 -16.82 -6.90 9.24
CA PHE A 44 -15.40 -6.50 9.21
C PHE A 44 -15.12 -5.14 9.89
N LYS A 45 -16.12 -4.49 10.48
CA LYS A 45 -15.94 -3.21 11.16
C LYS A 45 -14.96 -3.34 12.35
N HIS A 46 -13.82 -2.67 12.18
CA HIS A 46 -12.99 -2.03 13.22
C HIS A 46 -12.03 -2.90 14.04
N THR A 47 -10.83 -3.17 13.51
CA THR A 47 -9.66 -3.34 14.40
C THR A 47 -8.45 -2.51 14.05
N GLN A 48 -8.29 -2.03 12.81
CA GLN A 48 -7.48 -0.85 12.49
C GLN A 48 -7.98 -0.22 11.19
N LYS A 49 -8.30 1.08 11.17
CA LYS A 49 -8.57 1.80 9.92
C LYS A 49 -7.25 2.29 9.33
N VAL A 50 -7.10 2.26 8.00
CA VAL A 50 -6.02 3.00 7.29
C VAL A 50 -5.90 4.45 7.78
N VAL A 51 -7.02 5.07 8.14
CA VAL A 51 -7.10 6.45 8.65
C VAL A 51 -6.32 6.64 9.96
N GLU A 52 -6.13 5.58 10.74
CA GLU A 52 -5.33 5.59 11.97
C GLU A 52 -3.84 5.51 11.69
N LEU A 53 -3.38 5.45 10.44
CA LEU A 53 -1.95 5.57 10.10
C LEU A 53 -1.50 7.04 10.05
N SER A 54 -2.15 7.96 10.78
CA SER A 54 -1.88 9.40 10.74
C SER A 54 -0.37 9.71 10.73
N VAL A 55 0.11 10.27 9.62
CA VAL A 55 1.52 10.64 9.43
C VAL A 55 1.64 12.16 9.36
N SER A 56 2.49 12.74 10.20
CA SER A 56 2.65 14.20 10.34
C SER A 56 4.00 14.73 9.86
N GLN A 57 5.02 13.88 9.67
CA GLN A 57 6.38 14.25 9.28
C GLN A 57 6.78 13.65 7.91
N LYS A 58 7.66 14.34 7.16
CA LYS A 58 8.00 14.01 5.76
C LYS A 58 8.73 12.68 5.70
N GLU A 59 9.65 12.48 6.64
CA GLU A 59 10.42 11.26 6.82
C GLU A 59 9.48 10.09 7.17
N ASN A 60 8.56 10.30 8.12
CA ASN A 60 7.55 9.30 8.45
C ASN A 60 6.64 8.97 7.27
N ALA A 61 6.31 9.94 6.41
CA ALA A 61 5.44 9.71 5.25
C ALA A 61 6.15 8.87 4.19
N GLN A 62 7.44 9.10 3.95
CA GLN A 62 8.24 8.26 3.06
C GLN A 62 8.28 6.81 3.57
N VAL A 63 8.60 6.62 4.86
CA VAL A 63 8.65 5.29 5.48
C VAL A 63 7.29 4.61 5.48
N ALA A 64 6.21 5.34 5.79
CA ALA A 64 4.86 4.80 5.75
C ALA A 64 4.46 4.34 4.34
N ILE A 65 4.74 5.13 3.30
CA ILE A 65 4.46 4.75 1.91
C ILE A 65 5.20 3.45 1.56
N GLN A 66 6.49 3.37 1.90
CA GLN A 66 7.30 2.19 1.64
C GLN A 66 6.75 0.95 2.34
N GLU A 67 6.49 1.06 3.64
CA GLU A 67 6.00 -0.06 4.44
C GLU A 67 4.61 -0.51 3.97
N ILE A 68 3.71 0.42 3.62
CA ILE A 68 2.39 0.09 3.08
C ILE A 68 2.53 -0.71 1.77
N LEU A 69 3.37 -0.25 0.84
CA LEU A 69 3.55 -0.94 -0.45
C LEU A 69 4.15 -2.34 -0.26
N GLN A 70 5.12 -2.48 0.63
CA GLN A 70 5.73 -3.77 0.96
C GLN A 70 4.70 -4.75 1.53
N GLU A 71 3.87 -4.29 2.47
CA GLU A 71 2.86 -5.14 3.10
C GLU A 71 1.72 -5.51 2.13
N ILE A 72 1.32 -4.61 1.22
CA ILE A 72 0.40 -4.95 0.12
C ILE A 72 1.01 -6.09 -0.70
N PHE A 73 2.28 -6.01 -1.09
CA PHE A 73 2.91 -7.09 -1.85
C PHE A 73 3.00 -8.40 -1.08
N ASN A 74 3.29 -8.34 0.22
CA ASN A 74 3.28 -9.53 1.07
C ASN A 74 1.90 -10.18 1.11
N ILE A 75 0.81 -9.42 1.07
CA ILE A 75 -0.56 -9.98 0.97
C ILE A 75 -0.81 -10.60 -0.39
N PHE A 76 -0.53 -9.89 -1.48
CA PHE A 76 -0.87 -10.34 -2.82
C PHE A 76 0.11 -11.37 -3.39
N SER A 77 1.28 -11.58 -2.76
CA SER A 77 2.21 -12.66 -3.08
C SER A 77 1.86 -13.99 -2.40
N LYS A 78 1.04 -13.95 -1.34
CA LYS A 78 0.47 -15.16 -0.74
C LYS A 78 -0.61 -15.72 -1.66
N ASN A 79 -0.92 -17.02 -1.50
CA ASN A 79 -1.94 -17.76 -2.25
C ASN A 79 -3.23 -16.95 -2.41
N LEU A 80 -3.37 -16.26 -3.54
CA LEU A 80 -4.65 -15.77 -4.02
C LEU A 80 -5.41 -17.01 -4.44
N THR A 81 -6.55 -17.25 -3.82
CA THR A 81 -7.47 -18.29 -4.28
C THR A 81 -7.76 -17.98 -5.75
N GLN A 82 -7.31 -18.86 -6.66
CA GLN A 82 -7.49 -18.75 -8.13
C GLN A 82 -8.96 -18.54 -8.55
N ASN A 83 -9.90 -18.68 -7.61
CA ASN A 83 -11.33 -18.62 -7.80
C ASN A 83 -11.94 -17.25 -7.44
N ALA A 84 -11.19 -16.31 -6.85
CA ALA A 84 -11.77 -15.03 -6.41
C ALA A 84 -11.94 -14.02 -7.56
N TRP A 85 -10.94 -13.89 -8.43
CA TRP A 85 -10.88 -12.89 -9.51
C TRP A 85 -10.30 -13.46 -10.80
N ASP A 86 -10.42 -12.72 -11.90
CA ASP A 86 -9.82 -13.08 -13.19
C ASP A 86 -8.30 -13.30 -13.04
N GLY A 87 -7.86 -14.53 -13.30
CA GLY A 87 -6.47 -14.94 -13.11
C GLY A 87 -5.46 -14.10 -13.91
N THR A 88 -5.85 -13.65 -15.11
CA THR A 88 -5.00 -12.79 -15.96
C THR A 88 -4.78 -11.42 -15.32
N SER A 89 -5.84 -10.83 -14.78
CA SER A 89 -5.80 -9.54 -14.11
C SER A 89 -5.04 -9.60 -12.78
N ILE A 90 -5.16 -10.69 -12.04
CA ILE A 90 -4.36 -10.95 -10.83
C ILE A 90 -2.86 -10.95 -11.17
N VAL A 91 -2.43 -11.73 -12.16
CA VAL A 91 -1.02 -11.85 -12.53
C VAL A 91 -0.45 -10.50 -12.97
N ARG A 92 -1.23 -9.72 -13.72
CA ARG A 92 -0.84 -8.36 -14.13
C ARG A 92 -0.71 -7.43 -12.94
N PHE A 93 -1.62 -7.50 -11.96
CA PHE A 93 -1.53 -6.70 -10.74
C PHE A 93 -0.32 -7.07 -9.88
N GLN A 94 -0.08 -8.37 -9.64
CA GLN A 94 1.10 -8.84 -8.91
C GLN A 94 2.41 -8.40 -9.58
N SER A 95 2.47 -8.52 -10.92
CA SER A 95 3.63 -8.09 -11.70
C SER A 95 3.84 -6.57 -11.63
N GLY A 96 2.75 -5.79 -11.74
CA GLY A 96 2.80 -4.34 -11.55
C GLY A 96 3.28 -3.96 -10.16
N LEU A 97 2.76 -4.60 -9.11
CA LEU A 97 3.15 -4.35 -7.73
C LEU A 97 4.61 -4.73 -7.46
N HIS A 98 5.09 -5.84 -8.03
CA HIS A 98 6.50 -6.21 -7.96
C HIS A 98 7.40 -5.14 -8.60
N GLN A 99 7.05 -4.66 -9.80
CA GLN A 99 7.77 -3.57 -10.46
C GLN A 99 7.77 -2.29 -9.62
N GLN A 100 6.65 -1.97 -8.96
CA GLN A 100 6.56 -0.82 -8.06
C GLN A 100 7.52 -0.91 -6.89
N ILE A 101 7.64 -2.08 -6.27
CA ILE A 101 8.58 -2.29 -5.17
C ILE A 101 10.01 -2.20 -5.65
N GLN A 102 10.36 -2.86 -6.76
CA GLN A 102 11.72 -2.81 -7.30
C GLN A 102 12.14 -1.38 -7.63
N GLN A 103 11.24 -0.58 -8.21
CA GLN A 103 11.49 0.82 -8.49
C GLN A 103 11.56 1.66 -7.22
N LEU A 104 10.68 1.43 -6.25
CA LEU A 104 10.73 2.12 -4.96
C LEU A 104 12.05 1.82 -4.23
N GLU A 105 12.47 0.56 -4.17
CA GLU A 105 13.77 0.18 -3.61
C GLU A 105 14.93 0.83 -4.36
N ALA A 106 14.86 0.92 -5.70
CA ALA A 106 15.87 1.62 -6.49
C ALA A 106 15.88 3.13 -6.16
N CYS A 107 14.72 3.76 -6.03
CA CYS A 107 14.61 5.17 -5.63
C CYS A 107 15.14 5.40 -4.22
N LEU A 108 14.85 4.49 -3.28
CA LEU A 108 15.34 4.57 -1.90
C LEU A 108 16.85 4.30 -1.79
N ARG A 109 17.41 3.38 -2.59
CA ARG A 109 18.86 3.15 -2.64
C ARG A 109 19.62 4.44 -3.02
N THR A 110 19.10 5.20 -3.97
CA THR A 110 19.69 6.51 -4.34
C THR A 110 19.58 7.58 -3.25
N GLN A 111 18.69 7.39 -2.27
CA GLN A 111 18.51 8.28 -1.11
C GLN A 111 19.35 7.83 0.09
N MET A 112 19.45 6.52 0.35
CA MET A 112 20.28 5.95 1.42
C MET A 112 21.79 6.13 1.15
N GLU A 113 22.24 6.15 -0.11
CA GLU A 113 23.63 6.53 -0.45
C GLU A 113 23.96 7.99 -0.07
N LYS A 114 22.95 8.85 0.17
CA LYS A 114 23.11 10.23 0.66
C LYS A 114 22.89 10.39 2.16
N GLU A 115 22.22 9.45 2.83
CA GLU A 115 21.83 9.53 4.25
C GLU A 115 22.44 8.42 5.11
N LEU A 116 23.73 8.11 4.92
CA LEU A 116 24.44 7.06 5.66
C LEU A 116 24.67 7.31 7.17
N THR A 117 24.06 8.33 7.78
CA THR A 117 24.39 8.73 9.16
C THR A 117 23.22 9.31 9.93
N ASN A 118 22.13 8.57 10.15
CA ASN A 118 21.34 8.74 11.36
C ASN A 118 20.62 7.45 11.77
N PRO A 119 20.65 7.06 13.06
CA PRO A 119 19.75 6.04 13.57
C PRO A 119 18.30 6.42 13.26
N GLU A 120 17.47 5.47 12.82
CA GLU A 120 16.03 5.72 12.66
C GLU A 120 15.47 6.33 13.96
N SER A 121 14.80 7.47 13.85
CA SER A 121 14.16 8.10 15.00
C SER A 121 13.10 7.17 15.60
N GLU A 122 12.83 7.32 16.90
CA GLU A 122 11.77 6.55 17.57
C GLU A 122 10.41 6.70 16.88
N ASP A 123 10.16 7.87 16.28
CA ASP A 123 8.91 8.19 15.56
C ASP A 123 8.79 7.46 14.21
N ILE A 124 9.91 7.29 13.50
CA ILE A 124 9.99 6.47 12.28
C ILE A 124 9.69 5.00 12.64
N GLN A 125 10.33 4.46 13.66
CA GLN A 125 10.09 3.08 14.11
C GLN A 125 8.64 2.87 14.58
N HIS A 126 8.07 3.88 15.25
CA HIS A 126 6.67 3.85 15.68
C HIS A 126 5.71 3.84 14.48
N THR A 127 6.01 4.62 13.44
CA THR A 127 5.26 4.62 12.17
C THR A 127 5.30 3.24 11.51
N THR A 128 6.48 2.64 11.35
CA THR A 128 6.65 1.28 10.80
C THR A 128 5.86 0.25 11.59
N ARG A 129 5.93 0.27 12.92
CA ARG A 129 5.16 -0.66 13.78
C ARG A 129 3.65 -0.51 13.61
N ARG A 130 3.13 0.72 13.47
CA ARG A 130 1.69 0.97 13.26
C ARG A 130 1.23 0.40 11.92
N VAL A 131 2.00 0.60 10.85
CA VAL A 131 1.69 0.05 9.53
C VAL A 131 1.69 -1.48 9.57
N LYS A 132 2.74 -2.11 10.11
CA LYS A 132 2.81 -3.57 10.25
C LYS A 132 1.66 -4.13 11.06
N LYS A 133 1.30 -3.50 12.18
CA LYS A 133 0.17 -3.93 13.01
C LYS A 133 -1.14 -3.91 12.24
N TYR A 134 -1.37 -2.85 11.47
CA TYR A 134 -2.53 -2.73 10.58
C TYR A 134 -2.60 -3.88 9.55
N PHE A 135 -1.50 -4.21 8.90
CA PHE A 135 -1.45 -5.30 7.93
C PHE A 135 -1.48 -6.71 8.54
N GLN A 136 -1.00 -6.88 9.77
CA GLN A 136 -1.21 -8.11 10.56
C GLN A 136 -2.71 -8.35 10.80
N GLY A 137 -3.50 -7.31 11.05
CA GLY A 137 -4.95 -7.42 11.17
C GLY A 137 -5.61 -7.91 9.87
N ILE A 138 -5.14 -7.45 8.71
CA ILE A 138 -5.59 -7.93 7.40
C ILE A 138 -5.25 -9.40 7.20
N ASP A 139 -4.01 -9.81 7.50
CA ASP A 139 -3.56 -11.19 7.36
C ASP A 139 -4.36 -12.13 8.27
N ALA A 140 -4.62 -11.72 9.52
CA ALA A 140 -5.46 -12.46 10.45
C ALA A 140 -6.89 -12.62 9.90
N PHE A 141 -7.50 -11.53 9.41
CA PHE A 141 -8.83 -11.57 8.82
C PHE A 141 -8.93 -12.54 7.63
N LEU A 142 -7.95 -12.51 6.72
CA LEU A 142 -7.90 -13.43 5.58
C LEU A 142 -7.83 -14.88 6.04
N LYS A 143 -7.01 -15.18 7.06
CA LYS A 143 -6.87 -16.53 7.63
C LYS A 143 -8.15 -17.01 8.31
N GLU A 144 -8.75 -16.19 9.16
CA GLU A 144 -10.00 -16.49 9.87
C GLU A 144 -11.15 -16.79 8.92
N ASN A 145 -11.20 -16.09 7.78
CA ASN A 145 -12.22 -16.28 6.75
C ASN A 145 -11.76 -17.24 5.64
N GLN A 146 -10.71 -18.04 5.89
CA GLN A 146 -10.21 -19.09 5.00
C GLN A 146 -9.97 -18.62 3.55
N TYR A 147 -9.55 -17.36 3.38
CA TYR A 147 -9.30 -16.78 2.06
C TYR A 147 -10.51 -16.89 1.11
N SER A 148 -11.73 -16.75 1.66
CA SER A 148 -12.98 -16.77 0.89
C SER A 148 -13.05 -15.64 -0.14
N LEU A 149 -13.95 -15.77 -1.11
CA LEU A 149 -14.24 -14.71 -2.09
C LEU A 149 -14.56 -13.38 -1.39
N CYS A 150 -15.43 -13.42 -0.38
CA CYS A 150 -15.87 -12.23 0.32
C CYS A 150 -14.75 -11.61 1.17
N ALA A 151 -13.88 -12.41 1.78
CA ALA A 151 -12.70 -11.92 2.47
C ALA A 151 -11.78 -11.15 1.51
N TRP A 152 -11.49 -11.70 0.33
CA TRP A 152 -10.67 -11.02 -0.68
C TRP A 152 -11.31 -9.75 -1.21
N GLU A 153 -12.62 -9.75 -1.48
CA GLU A 153 -13.35 -8.54 -1.90
C GLU A 153 -13.32 -7.43 -0.85
N ILE A 154 -13.41 -7.78 0.43
CA ILE A 154 -13.28 -6.84 1.54
C ILE A 154 -11.87 -6.27 1.59
N ILE A 155 -10.84 -7.13 1.51
CA ILE A 155 -9.45 -6.68 1.49
C ILE A 155 -9.14 -5.84 0.26
N ARG A 156 -9.69 -6.14 -0.92
CA ARG A 156 -9.54 -5.29 -2.11
C ARG A 156 -10.02 -3.87 -1.87
N VAL A 157 -11.19 -3.71 -1.23
CA VAL A 157 -11.72 -2.38 -0.87
C VAL A 157 -10.80 -1.67 0.12
N GLU A 158 -10.22 -2.40 1.07
CA GLU A 158 -9.31 -1.83 2.07
C GLU A 158 -7.96 -1.43 1.46
N ILE A 159 -7.40 -2.25 0.58
CA ILE A 159 -6.16 -1.96 -0.15
C ILE A 159 -6.35 -0.76 -1.08
N HIS A 160 -7.54 -0.59 -1.68
CA HIS A 160 -7.86 0.61 -2.44
C HIS A 160 -7.79 1.87 -1.55
N ARG A 161 -8.21 1.78 -0.28
CA ARG A 161 -8.06 2.89 0.68
C ARG A 161 -6.60 3.16 1.01
N CYS A 162 -5.74 2.13 1.09
CA CYS A 162 -4.29 2.30 1.24
C CYS A 162 -3.71 3.10 0.07
N PHE A 163 -4.04 2.77 -1.18
CA PHE A 163 -3.56 3.54 -2.34
C PHE A 163 -4.05 4.99 -2.35
N VAL A 164 -5.29 5.25 -1.89
CA VAL A 164 -5.78 6.63 -1.67
C VAL A 164 -4.97 7.36 -0.59
N LEU A 165 -4.55 6.66 0.48
CA LEU A 165 -3.66 7.23 1.48
C LEU A 165 -2.28 7.55 0.90
N ILE A 166 -1.69 6.63 0.13
CA ILE A 166 -0.38 6.85 -0.51
C ILE A 166 -0.45 8.08 -1.44
N ASP A 167 -1.48 8.20 -2.29
CA ASP A 167 -1.68 9.39 -3.15
C ASP A 167 -1.72 10.69 -2.33
N LYS A 168 -2.39 10.71 -1.18
CA LYS A 168 -2.38 11.87 -0.28
C LYS A 168 -1.00 12.16 0.29
N LEU A 169 -0.28 11.14 0.76
CA LEU A 169 1.06 11.29 1.32
C LEU A 169 2.07 11.72 0.25
N THR A 170 2.01 11.16 -0.96
CA THR A 170 2.83 11.54 -2.12
C THR A 170 2.62 13.01 -2.50
N ARG A 171 1.36 13.48 -2.55
CA ARG A 171 1.08 14.91 -2.78
C ARG A 171 1.63 15.79 -1.69
N TRP A 172 1.53 15.34 -0.43
CA TRP A 172 2.08 16.08 0.70
C TRP A 172 3.61 16.15 0.66
N LEU A 173 4.30 15.11 0.19
CA LEU A 173 5.74 15.10 -0.04
C LEU A 173 6.19 15.96 -1.23
N SER A 174 5.28 16.23 -2.17
CA SER A 174 5.55 17.05 -3.37
C SER A 174 5.41 18.55 -3.13
N ASN A 175 4.75 18.94 -2.03
CA ASN A 175 4.57 20.33 -1.59
C ASN A 175 5.70 20.75 -0.63
#